data_AF-A0A934AK73-F1
#
_entry.id   AF-A0A934AK73-F1
#
_cell.length_a   1.000
_cell.length_b   1.000
_cell.length_c   1.000
_cell.angle_alpha   90.00
_cell.angle_beta   90.00
_cell.angle_gamma   90.00
#
_symmetry.space_group_name_H-M   'P 1'
#
loop_
_entity.id
_entity.type
_entity.pdbx_description
1 polymer ?
#
loop_
_entity_poly.entity_id
_entity_poly.type
_entity_poly.pdbx_seq_one_letter_code
_entity_poly.pdbx_strand_id
1 'polypeptide(L)'
;MVFSAFGNDAAAFYTAPYLEQTAKQLIVGVKGANNSHVQWVLDFHRVDSDIFYRIIENSTQEKQQKEVLFLCKKLLLIDPSNLKNHRLCLNLVVSVGMPDEVKLALKMIASEFLSNDLYKKVVGINVPKSALPSQKDLDTIIYVDSDEPALYVAKLYYLMGTKTLYGNLQITKQLWNIAKGAYPKMGLVYHELASLELYKFKNMKEALGIISECMVNNHAKLHCKQLKYDLGNVPHPGYVSKDIMIYRE
;
A
#
# COMPACT_ATOMS: atom_id res chain seq x y z
N MET A 1 -31.52 -17.56 21.32
CA MET A 1 -31.54 -16.39 20.41
C MET A 1 -32.65 -15.46 20.88
N VAL A 2 -32.32 -14.23 21.26
CA VAL A 2 -33.28 -13.21 21.71
C VAL A 2 -33.09 -12.02 20.78
N PHE A 3 -34.16 -11.43 20.25
CA PHE A 3 -34.11 -10.18 19.49
C PHE A 3 -34.79 -9.09 20.29
N SER A 4 -34.19 -7.91 20.36
CA SER A 4 -34.85 -6.68 20.78
C SER A 4 -34.57 -5.59 19.76
N ALA A 5 -35.64 -4.98 19.25
CA ALA A 5 -35.61 -3.81 18.40
C ALA A 5 -36.01 -2.59 19.23
N PHE A 6 -35.22 -1.53 19.19
CA PHE A 6 -35.58 -0.22 19.76
C PHE A 6 -35.31 0.84 18.69
N GLY A 7 -36.35 1.33 18.02
CA GLY A 7 -36.23 2.44 17.07
C GLY A 7 -35.36 2.14 15.84
N ASN A 8 -34.81 3.20 15.22
CA ASN A 8 -34.14 3.20 13.90
C ASN A 8 -32.80 2.43 13.84
N ASP A 9 -32.44 1.63 14.86
CA ASP A 9 -31.22 0.82 14.90
C ASP A 9 -31.59 -0.66 15.01
N ALA A 10 -30.84 -1.52 14.31
CA ALA A 10 -31.03 -2.97 14.37
C ALA A 10 -29.82 -3.66 15.03
N ALA A 11 -30.08 -4.72 15.81
CA ALA A 11 -29.09 -5.56 16.50
C ALA A 11 -29.16 -7.02 16.05
N ALA A 12 -28.11 -7.79 16.34
CA ALA A 12 -27.88 -9.12 15.80
C ALA A 12 -27.11 -10.01 16.82
N PHE A 13 -27.51 -11.27 17.05
CA PHE A 13 -27.12 -12.10 18.23
C PHE A 13 -26.51 -13.47 17.89
N TYR A 14 -25.60 -13.98 18.76
CA TYR A 14 -25.17 -15.40 18.82
C TYR A 14 -25.08 -16.01 20.21
N THR A 15 -25.38 -17.32 20.30
CA THR A 15 -25.23 -18.15 21.50
C THR A 15 -24.47 -19.44 21.15
N ALA A 16 -23.38 -19.70 21.89
CA ALA A 16 -22.40 -20.79 21.70
C ALA A 16 -22.90 -22.17 22.24
N PRO A 17 -22.17 -23.30 22.05
CA PRO A 17 -20.86 -23.53 22.70
C PRO A 17 -19.72 -24.06 21.83
N TYR A 18 -19.92 -24.27 20.52
CA TYR A 18 -18.89 -24.82 19.63
C TYR A 18 -18.60 -23.86 18.47
N LEU A 19 -17.32 -23.52 18.32
CA LEU A 19 -16.73 -23.13 17.04
C LEU A 19 -17.32 -24.03 15.94
N GLU A 20 -18.02 -23.45 14.96
CA GLU A 20 -17.73 -23.66 13.53
C GLU A 20 -18.84 -23.21 12.57
N GLN A 21 -20.13 -23.09 12.95
CA GLN A 21 -21.15 -23.09 11.86
C GLN A 21 -22.14 -21.96 11.69
N THR A 22 -22.50 -21.13 12.67
CA THR A 22 -23.42 -20.03 12.33
C THR A 22 -23.39 -18.94 13.37
N ALA A 23 -22.49 -17.97 13.11
CA ALA A 23 -22.45 -16.72 13.82
C ALA A 23 -22.17 -15.43 13.01
N LYS A 24 -22.80 -15.23 11.84
CA LYS A 24 -22.77 -13.97 11.08
C LYS A 24 -24.03 -13.13 11.20
N GLN A 25 -24.02 -12.13 12.07
CA GLN A 25 -25.10 -11.16 12.15
C GLN A 25 -24.46 -9.81 12.49
N LEU A 26 -24.51 -8.94 11.49
CA LEU A 26 -23.71 -7.74 11.28
C LEU A 26 -24.68 -6.58 11.16
N ILE A 27 -24.56 -5.56 12.02
CA ILE A 27 -25.23 -4.28 11.82
C ILE A 27 -24.29 -3.15 12.25
N VAL A 28 -23.55 -2.60 11.28
CA VAL A 28 -22.88 -1.31 11.40
C VAL A 28 -23.63 -0.35 10.48
N GLY A 29 -24.67 0.25 11.03
CA GLY A 29 -25.51 1.18 10.30
C GLY A 29 -26.15 2.14 11.27
N VAL A 30 -25.36 3.01 11.89
CA VAL A 30 -25.90 4.14 12.65
C VAL A 30 -25.16 5.40 12.26
N LYS A 31 -25.84 6.25 11.49
CA LYS A 31 -25.51 7.67 11.48
C LYS A 31 -25.77 8.18 12.91
N GLY A 32 -24.72 8.27 13.72
CA GLY A 32 -24.79 8.82 15.08
C GLY A 32 -24.81 7.81 16.24
N ALA A 33 -24.26 6.60 16.08
CA ALA A 33 -24.08 5.70 17.23
C ALA A 33 -23.22 6.37 18.31
N ASN A 34 -23.67 6.29 19.56
CA ASN A 34 -22.94 6.82 20.70
C ASN A 34 -21.69 5.95 21.01
N ASN A 35 -20.60 6.58 21.47
CA ASN A 35 -19.27 5.95 21.61
C ASN A 35 -19.23 4.64 22.43
N SER A 36 -20.18 4.42 23.34
CA SER A 36 -20.21 3.24 24.22
C SER A 36 -20.50 1.93 23.49
N HIS A 37 -21.27 1.95 22.39
CA HIS A 37 -21.64 0.75 21.65
C HIS A 37 -20.51 0.27 20.74
N VAL A 38 -19.80 1.23 20.11
CA VAL A 38 -18.58 0.96 19.35
C VAL A 38 -17.52 0.35 20.28
N GLN A 39 -17.29 0.94 21.45
CA GLN A 39 -16.31 0.43 22.41
C GLN A 39 -16.58 -1.02 22.84
N TRP A 40 -17.85 -1.39 23.07
CA TRP A 40 -18.20 -2.77 23.42
C TRP A 40 -17.93 -3.78 22.28
N VAL A 41 -18.31 -3.44 21.05
CA VAL A 41 -18.02 -4.27 19.86
C VAL A 41 -16.51 -4.45 19.69
N LEU A 42 -15.73 -3.38 19.88
CA LEU A 42 -14.27 -3.44 19.84
C LEU A 42 -13.66 -4.29 20.95
N ASP A 43 -14.29 -4.33 22.12
CA ASP A 43 -13.83 -5.11 23.27
C ASP A 43 -14.19 -6.60 23.19
N PHE A 44 -15.27 -6.94 22.49
CA PHE A 44 -15.70 -8.32 22.29
C PHE A 44 -15.04 -8.97 21.06
N HIS A 45 -14.89 -8.21 19.97
CA HIS A 45 -14.36 -8.68 18.69
C HIS A 45 -12.88 -8.34 18.49
N ARG A 46 -12.10 -8.23 19.57
CA ARG A 46 -10.70 -7.74 19.61
C ARG A 46 -9.73 -8.38 18.61
N VAL A 47 -10.07 -9.53 18.03
CA VAL A 47 -9.24 -10.31 17.10
C VAL A 47 -9.91 -10.54 15.74
N ASP A 48 -11.11 -10.02 15.51
CA ASP A 48 -11.87 -10.23 14.26
C ASP A 48 -11.60 -9.09 13.27
N SER A 49 -10.68 -9.31 12.33
CA SER A 49 -10.27 -8.29 11.36
C SER A 49 -11.41 -7.85 10.44
N ASP A 50 -12.36 -8.74 10.10
CA ASP A 50 -13.50 -8.42 9.24
C ASP A 50 -14.42 -7.39 9.91
N ILE A 51 -14.62 -7.49 11.22
CA ILE A 51 -15.46 -6.54 11.97
C ILE A 51 -14.80 -5.16 12.00
N PHE A 52 -13.50 -5.09 12.31
CA PHE A 52 -12.76 -3.84 12.28
C PHE A 52 -12.77 -3.21 10.88
N TYR A 53 -12.57 -4.02 9.83
CA TYR A 53 -12.66 -3.58 8.44
C TYR A 53 -14.00 -2.91 8.14
N ARG A 54 -15.12 -3.58 8.49
CA ARG A 54 -16.47 -3.06 8.23
C ARG A 54 -16.80 -1.81 9.02
N ILE A 55 -16.31 -1.67 10.25
CA ILE A 55 -16.50 -0.44 11.04
C ILE A 55 -15.78 0.73 10.36
N ILE A 56 -14.52 0.53 9.97
CA ILE A 56 -13.71 1.56 9.31
C ILE A 56 -14.31 1.95 7.94
N GLU A 57 -14.71 0.96 7.13
CA GLU A 57 -15.32 1.17 5.81
C GLU A 57 -16.59 2.03 5.88
N ASN A 58 -17.40 1.87 6.93
CA ASN A 58 -18.66 2.59 7.12
C ASN A 58 -18.53 3.90 7.92
N SER A 59 -17.33 4.25 8.38
CA SER A 59 -17.11 5.49 9.13
C SER A 59 -17.04 6.69 8.19
N THR A 60 -18.14 7.45 8.07
CA THR A 60 -18.27 8.54 7.09
C THR A 60 -18.22 9.97 7.66
N GLN A 61 -17.42 10.28 8.71
CA GLN A 61 -17.38 11.66 9.24
C GLN A 61 -16.00 12.18 9.64
N GLU A 62 -15.71 13.44 9.29
CA GLU A 62 -14.55 14.22 9.77
C GLU A 62 -14.44 14.28 11.30
N LYS A 63 -15.55 14.15 12.03
CA LYS A 63 -15.56 14.24 13.51
C LYS A 63 -15.00 13.01 14.24
N GLN A 64 -14.84 11.87 13.56
CA GLN A 64 -14.35 10.63 14.17
C GLN A 64 -12.91 10.26 13.76
N GLN A 65 -12.18 11.16 13.09
CA GLN A 65 -10.84 10.88 12.54
C GLN A 65 -9.88 10.17 13.51
N LYS A 66 -9.80 10.62 14.77
CA LYS A 66 -8.90 10.01 15.77
C LYS A 66 -9.28 8.55 16.10
N GLU A 67 -10.57 8.27 16.16
CA GLU A 67 -11.10 6.95 16.45
C GLU A 67 -10.86 6.01 15.26
N VAL A 68 -11.17 6.44 14.04
CA VAL A 68 -10.95 5.62 12.85
C VAL A 68 -9.45 5.33 12.64
N LEU A 69 -8.56 6.28 12.91
CA LEU A 69 -7.11 6.05 12.88
C LEU A 69 -6.66 5.01 13.91
N PHE A 70 -7.24 5.03 15.12
CA PHE A 70 -6.97 4.02 16.14
C PHE A 70 -7.43 2.63 15.68
N LEU A 71 -8.61 2.55 15.06
CA LEU A 71 -9.14 1.32 14.48
C LEU A 71 -8.27 0.79 13.35
N CYS A 72 -7.76 1.66 12.47
CA CYS A 72 -6.80 1.28 11.44
C CYS A 72 -5.55 0.63 12.04
N LYS A 73 -4.95 1.27 13.06
CA LYS A 73 -3.76 0.71 13.73
C LYS A 73 -4.06 -0.66 14.34
N LYS A 74 -5.23 -0.82 14.98
CA LYS A 74 -5.67 -2.12 15.52
C LYS A 74 -5.87 -3.16 14.42
N LEU A 75 -6.56 -2.82 13.34
CA LEU A 75 -6.82 -3.71 12.22
C LEU A 75 -5.51 -4.26 11.62
N LEU A 76 -4.52 -3.38 11.41
CA LEU A 76 -3.21 -3.76 10.89
C LEU A 76 -2.36 -4.57 11.89
N LEU A 77 -2.67 -4.52 13.19
CA LEU A 77 -2.03 -5.37 14.19
C LEU A 77 -2.68 -6.76 14.30
N ILE A 78 -4.01 -6.82 14.13
CA ILE A 78 -4.78 -8.07 14.17
C ILE A 78 -4.46 -8.95 12.97
N ASP A 79 -4.41 -8.34 11.78
CA ASP A 79 -4.24 -9.05 10.52
C ASP A 79 -3.25 -8.28 9.63
N PRO A 80 -1.95 -8.36 9.99
CA PRO A 80 -0.90 -7.56 9.35
C PRO A 80 -0.62 -7.99 7.92
N SER A 81 -0.88 -9.23 7.53
CA SER A 81 -0.60 -9.73 6.18
C SER A 81 -1.72 -9.44 5.17
N ASN A 82 -2.87 -8.96 5.62
CA ASN A 82 -4.02 -8.72 4.76
C ASN A 82 -3.93 -7.38 4.03
N LEU A 83 -3.68 -7.46 2.72
CA LEU A 83 -3.53 -6.30 1.86
C LEU A 83 -4.79 -5.42 1.79
N LYS A 84 -5.99 -6.00 1.93
CA LYS A 84 -7.25 -5.23 1.93
C LYS A 84 -7.30 -4.29 3.13
N ASN A 85 -6.78 -4.73 4.28
CA ASN A 85 -6.70 -3.94 5.50
C ASN A 85 -5.73 -2.77 5.34
N HIS A 86 -4.52 -3.04 4.82
CA HIS A 86 -3.53 -1.99 4.52
C HIS A 86 -4.08 -0.96 3.55
N ARG A 87 -4.75 -1.40 2.49
CA ARG A 87 -5.37 -0.54 1.48
C ARG A 87 -6.46 0.35 2.09
N LEU A 88 -7.37 -0.22 2.87
CA LEU A 88 -8.43 0.53 3.55
C LEU A 88 -7.83 1.61 4.45
N CYS A 89 -6.85 1.23 5.28
CA CYS A 89 -6.20 2.15 6.20
C CYS A 89 -5.42 3.24 5.47
N LEU A 90 -4.69 2.90 4.41
CA LEU A 90 -3.89 3.85 3.63
C LEU A 90 -4.77 4.87 2.90
N ASN A 91 -5.88 4.43 2.29
CA ASN A 91 -6.86 5.32 1.66
C ASN A 91 -7.42 6.32 2.66
N LEU A 92 -7.81 5.85 3.86
CA LEU A 92 -8.35 6.70 4.89
C LEU A 92 -7.35 7.76 5.39
N VAL A 93 -6.11 7.36 5.71
CA VAL A 93 -5.11 8.32 6.21
C VAL A 93 -4.75 9.37 5.15
N VAL A 94 -4.80 9.00 3.87
CA VAL A 94 -4.60 9.91 2.74
C VAL A 94 -5.80 10.85 2.58
N SER A 95 -7.04 10.36 2.65
CA SER A 95 -8.25 11.20 2.52
C SER A 95 -8.38 12.21 3.65
N VAL A 96 -7.90 11.86 4.86
CA VAL A 96 -7.88 12.74 6.02
C VAL A 96 -6.74 13.78 5.94
N GLY A 97 -5.75 13.56 5.08
CA GLY A 97 -4.68 14.53 4.82
C GLY A 97 -3.66 14.66 5.95
N MET A 98 -3.46 13.60 6.76
CA MET A 98 -2.51 13.57 7.88
C MET A 98 -1.18 12.90 7.47
N PRO A 99 -0.12 13.66 7.16
CA PRO A 99 1.10 13.11 6.56
C PRO A 99 1.84 12.11 7.45
N ASP A 100 1.80 12.32 8.77
CA ASP A 100 2.50 11.46 9.71
C ASP A 100 1.82 10.09 9.85
N GLU A 101 0.49 10.05 9.75
CA GLU A 101 -0.28 8.81 9.75
C GLU A 101 -0.10 8.05 8.42
N VAL A 102 -0.01 8.76 7.29
CA VAL A 102 0.38 8.15 6.00
C VAL A 102 1.76 7.50 6.11
N LYS A 103 2.74 8.21 6.69
CA LYS A 103 4.10 7.66 6.90
C LYS A 103 4.08 6.43 7.79
N LEU A 104 3.28 6.43 8.85
CA LEU A 104 3.15 5.28 9.75
C LEU A 104 2.56 4.07 9.02
N ALA A 105 1.46 4.26 8.27
CA ALA A 105 0.85 3.20 7.47
C ALA A 105 1.83 2.61 6.46
N LEU A 106 2.60 3.45 5.76
CA LEU A 106 3.65 3.01 4.84
C LEU A 106 4.75 2.19 5.54
N LYS A 107 5.14 2.57 6.77
CA LYS A 107 6.12 1.79 7.56
C LYS A 107 5.57 0.42 7.96
N MET A 108 4.29 0.32 8.30
CA MET A 108 3.64 -0.95 8.65
C MET A 108 3.53 -1.88 7.43
N ILE A 109 3.19 -1.34 6.25
CA ILE A 109 3.23 -2.08 4.99
C ILE A 109 4.66 -2.59 4.72
N ALA A 110 5.65 -1.72 4.88
CA ALA A 110 7.05 -2.07 4.65
C ALA A 110 7.57 -3.14 5.63
N SER A 111 7.19 -3.09 6.90
CA SER A 111 7.65 -4.08 7.90
C SER A 111 7.10 -5.47 7.65
N GLU A 112 5.90 -5.57 7.06
CA GLU A 112 5.26 -6.86 6.80
C GLU A 112 5.74 -7.49 5.48
N PHE A 113 5.77 -6.70 4.41
CA PHE A 113 5.92 -7.25 3.05
C PHE A 113 7.33 -7.12 2.47
N LEU A 114 8.24 -6.42 3.15
CA LEU A 114 9.62 -6.30 2.71
C LEU A 114 10.56 -7.12 3.58
N SER A 115 11.65 -7.61 2.97
CA SER A 115 12.76 -8.19 3.73
C SER A 115 13.34 -7.18 4.72
N ASN A 116 13.93 -7.67 5.82
CA ASN A 116 14.51 -6.81 6.86
C ASN A 116 15.53 -5.80 6.28
N ASP A 117 16.32 -6.22 5.29
CA ASP A 117 17.29 -5.33 4.63
C ASP A 117 16.63 -4.22 3.81
N LEU A 118 15.51 -4.51 3.14
CA LEU A 118 14.74 -3.50 2.41
C LEU A 118 13.99 -2.58 3.38
N TYR A 119 13.43 -3.13 4.46
CA TYR A 119 12.79 -2.35 5.51
C TYR A 119 13.74 -1.32 6.14
N LYS A 120 14.98 -1.72 6.48
CA LYS A 120 16.01 -0.79 7.00
C LYS A 120 16.28 0.37 6.04
N LYS A 121 16.31 0.09 4.73
CA LYS A 121 16.45 1.13 3.70
C LYS A 121 15.26 2.08 3.69
N VAL A 122 14.02 1.56 3.76
CA VAL A 122 12.80 2.37 3.84
C VAL A 122 12.83 3.32 5.04
N VAL A 123 13.16 2.81 6.23
CA VAL A 123 13.18 3.61 7.47
C VAL A 123 14.19 4.75 7.40
N GLY A 124 15.30 4.56 6.68
CA GLY A 124 16.32 5.59 6.49
C GLY A 124 15.96 6.71 5.50
N ILE A 125 14.86 6.58 4.75
CA ILE A 125 14.48 7.57 3.72
C ILE A 125 13.51 8.59 4.30
N ASN A 126 13.88 9.86 4.25
CA ASN A 126 12.99 10.96 4.59
C ASN A 126 12.16 11.38 3.36
N VAL A 127 11.00 10.76 3.17
CA VAL A 127 10.10 11.08 2.06
C VAL A 127 9.42 12.45 2.27
N PRO A 128 9.54 13.40 1.32
CA PRO A 128 8.90 14.70 1.45
C PRO A 128 7.37 14.57 1.36
N LYS A 129 6.64 15.49 2.01
CA LYS A 129 5.16 15.49 2.01
C LYS A 129 4.57 15.51 0.59
N SER A 130 5.21 16.21 -0.34
CA SER A 130 4.79 16.27 -1.75
C SER A 130 4.87 14.92 -2.50
N ALA A 131 5.64 13.98 -1.99
CA ALA A 131 5.80 12.65 -2.56
C ALA A 131 4.86 11.60 -1.97
N LEU A 132 4.09 11.95 -0.94
CA LEU A 132 3.08 11.06 -0.40
C LEU A 132 1.98 10.80 -1.46
N PRO A 133 1.44 9.58 -1.52
CA PRO A 133 0.37 9.25 -2.46
C PRO A 133 -0.89 10.09 -2.16
N SER A 134 -1.59 10.50 -3.21
CA SER A 134 -2.94 11.05 -3.13
C SER A 134 -3.96 9.92 -3.28
N GLN A 135 -5.23 10.18 -2.95
CA GLN A 135 -6.29 9.19 -3.07
C GLN A 135 -6.39 8.64 -4.51
N LYS A 136 -6.32 9.54 -5.49
CA LYS A 136 -6.33 9.19 -6.92
C LYS A 136 -5.18 8.26 -7.30
N ASP A 137 -4.01 8.45 -6.71
CA ASP A 137 -2.87 7.59 -7.00
C ASP A 137 -3.08 6.18 -6.44
N LEU A 138 -3.65 6.08 -5.24
CA LEU A 138 -4.01 4.80 -4.64
C LEU A 138 -5.07 4.10 -5.49
N ASP A 139 -6.14 4.81 -5.89
CA ASP A 139 -7.19 4.25 -6.75
C ASP A 139 -6.63 3.66 -8.06
N THR A 140 -5.55 4.25 -8.59
CA THR A 140 -4.85 3.78 -9.80
C THR A 140 -4.11 2.46 -9.56
N ILE A 141 -3.49 2.28 -8.39
CA ILE A 141 -2.81 1.02 -7.99
C ILE A 141 -3.84 -0.07 -7.65
N ILE A 142 -4.98 0.34 -7.09
CA ILE A 142 -6.01 -0.52 -6.49
C ILE A 142 -6.79 -1.35 -7.51
N TYR A 143 -6.91 -0.88 -8.75
CA TYR A 143 -7.69 -1.56 -9.80
C TYR A 143 -6.98 -2.77 -10.43
N VAL A 144 -5.71 -3.04 -10.09
CA VAL A 144 -4.86 -3.95 -10.87
C VAL A 144 -4.42 -5.21 -10.11
N ASP A 145 -4.15 -5.16 -8.81
CA ASP A 145 -3.49 -6.28 -8.11
C ASP A 145 -4.14 -6.62 -6.76
N SER A 146 -5.05 -7.59 -6.72
CA SER A 146 -5.60 -8.10 -5.46
C SER A 146 -4.75 -9.20 -4.81
N ASP A 147 -3.86 -9.84 -5.56
CA ASP A 147 -3.31 -11.15 -5.17
C ASP A 147 -1.79 -11.15 -4.91
N GLU A 148 -1.07 -10.07 -5.25
CA GLU A 148 0.38 -9.98 -5.07
C GLU A 148 0.79 -8.76 -4.20
N PRO A 149 0.99 -8.94 -2.88
CA PRO A 149 1.38 -7.85 -1.98
C PRO A 149 2.70 -7.17 -2.38
N ALA A 150 3.66 -7.94 -2.85
CA ALA A 150 4.95 -7.45 -3.31
C ALA A 150 4.81 -6.47 -4.51
N LEU A 151 3.90 -6.77 -5.44
CA LEU A 151 3.62 -5.94 -6.60
C LEU A 151 2.95 -4.62 -6.19
N TYR A 152 1.97 -4.68 -5.28
CA TYR A 152 1.35 -3.48 -4.70
C TYR A 152 2.39 -2.55 -4.06
N VAL A 153 3.27 -3.11 -3.24
CA VAL A 153 4.34 -2.35 -2.57
C VAL A 153 5.29 -1.74 -3.59
N ALA A 154 5.68 -2.50 -4.63
CA ALA A 154 6.53 -1.98 -5.70
C ALA A 154 5.90 -0.79 -6.43
N LYS A 155 4.63 -0.88 -6.83
CA LYS A 155 3.91 0.22 -7.51
C LYS A 155 3.81 1.45 -6.62
N LEU A 156 3.54 1.27 -5.33
CA LEU A 156 3.44 2.35 -4.36
C LEU A 156 4.76 3.12 -4.23
N TYR A 157 5.88 2.42 -4.01
CA TYR A 157 7.19 3.07 -3.90
C TYR A 157 7.67 3.66 -5.23
N TYR A 158 7.34 3.02 -6.37
CA TYR A 158 7.64 3.59 -7.68
C TYR A 158 6.93 4.93 -7.89
N LEU A 159 5.61 4.98 -7.63
CA LEU A 159 4.81 6.20 -7.72
C LEU A 159 5.37 7.32 -6.83
N MET A 160 5.71 7.01 -5.58
CA MET A 160 6.33 7.99 -4.68
C MET A 160 7.64 8.54 -5.25
N GLY A 161 8.46 7.69 -5.87
CA GLY A 161 9.68 8.10 -6.56
C GLY A 161 9.40 8.99 -7.78
N THR A 162 8.36 8.70 -8.57
CA THR A 162 7.97 9.54 -9.70
C THR A 162 7.61 10.95 -9.26
N LYS A 163 6.95 11.11 -8.10
CA LYS A 163 6.65 12.43 -7.53
C LYS A 163 7.90 13.20 -7.07
N THR A 164 8.98 12.50 -6.73
CA THR A 164 10.26 13.15 -6.38
C THR A 164 11.18 13.37 -7.58
N LEU A 165 10.86 12.85 -8.77
CA LEU A 165 11.78 12.82 -9.91
C LEU A 165 12.35 14.20 -10.29
N TYR A 166 11.53 15.25 -10.23
CA TYR A 166 11.97 16.60 -10.59
C TYR A 166 12.48 17.44 -9.42
N GLY A 167 12.29 16.98 -8.18
CA GLY A 167 12.68 17.71 -6.97
C GLY A 167 13.88 17.12 -6.24
N ASN A 168 13.96 15.79 -6.14
CA ASN A 168 15.03 15.10 -5.44
C ASN A 168 15.33 13.74 -6.11
N LEU A 169 16.36 13.75 -6.98
CA LEU A 169 16.79 12.58 -7.73
C LEU A 169 17.33 11.45 -6.84
N GLN A 170 17.97 11.78 -5.72
CA GLN A 170 18.50 10.78 -4.79
C GLN A 170 17.38 10.01 -4.09
N ILE A 171 16.36 10.72 -3.61
CA ILE A 171 15.17 10.08 -3.03
C ILE A 171 14.45 9.25 -4.09
N THR A 172 14.34 9.75 -5.33
CA THR A 172 13.75 8.99 -6.45
C THR A 172 14.48 7.66 -6.65
N LYS A 173 15.82 7.69 -6.74
CA LYS A 173 16.65 6.49 -6.86
C LYS A 173 16.43 5.53 -5.69
N GLN A 174 16.37 6.03 -4.46
CA GLN A 174 16.16 5.19 -3.28
C GLN A 174 14.79 4.51 -3.28
N LEU A 175 13.72 5.26 -3.59
CA LEU A 175 12.35 4.74 -3.66
C LEU A 175 12.19 3.72 -4.80
N TRP A 176 12.75 3.98 -5.98
CA TRP A 176 12.72 3.04 -7.09
C TRP A 176 13.56 1.79 -6.85
N ASN A 177 14.66 1.88 -6.09
CA ASN A 177 15.38 0.70 -5.63
C ASN A 177 14.58 -0.15 -4.64
N ILE A 178 13.77 0.47 -3.78
CA ILE A 178 12.82 -0.27 -2.93
C ILE A 178 11.78 -0.95 -3.80
N ALA A 179 11.21 -0.26 -4.79
CA ALA A 179 10.25 -0.85 -5.71
C ALA A 179 10.82 -2.07 -6.44
N LYS A 180 12.04 -1.95 -6.98
CA LYS A 180 12.80 -3.04 -7.60
C LYS A 180 13.00 -4.21 -6.63
N GLY A 181 13.41 -3.92 -5.40
CA GLY A 181 13.65 -4.94 -4.38
C GLY A 181 12.37 -5.64 -3.89
N ALA A 182 11.26 -4.90 -3.82
CA ALA A 182 9.95 -5.44 -3.44
C ALA A 182 9.43 -6.41 -4.49
N TYR A 183 9.58 -6.09 -5.77
CA TYR A 183 9.10 -6.95 -6.86
C TYR A 183 10.11 -7.03 -8.03
N PRO A 184 11.16 -7.88 -7.89
CA PRO A 184 12.26 -7.95 -8.86
C PRO A 184 11.86 -8.41 -10.27
N LYS A 185 10.66 -8.97 -10.44
CA LYS A 185 10.16 -9.42 -11.74
C LYS A 185 9.69 -8.27 -12.64
N MET A 186 9.34 -7.12 -12.07
CA MET A 186 8.89 -5.94 -12.84
C MET A 186 10.08 -5.25 -13.52
N GLY A 187 10.44 -5.77 -14.69
CA GLY A 187 11.58 -5.27 -15.48
C GLY A 187 11.49 -3.79 -15.86
N LEU A 188 10.30 -3.23 -15.95
CA LEU A 188 10.10 -1.81 -16.23
C LEU A 188 10.72 -0.88 -15.16
N VAL A 189 10.79 -1.31 -13.90
CA VAL A 189 11.47 -0.51 -12.85
C VAL A 189 12.98 -0.49 -13.07
N TYR A 190 13.56 -1.55 -13.61
CA TYR A 190 14.97 -1.56 -14.00
C TYR A 190 15.23 -0.57 -15.14
N HIS A 191 14.29 -0.43 -16.09
CA HIS A 191 14.40 0.57 -17.17
C HIS A 191 14.45 1.97 -16.61
N GLU A 192 13.54 2.27 -15.70
CA GLU A 192 13.43 3.59 -15.06
C GLU A 192 14.69 3.92 -14.25
N LEU A 193 15.22 2.95 -13.49
CA LEU A 193 16.47 3.12 -12.76
C LEU A 193 17.68 3.31 -13.71
N ALA A 194 17.79 2.51 -14.76
CA ALA A 194 18.88 2.66 -15.73
C ALA A 194 18.80 4.00 -16.47
N SER A 195 17.59 4.42 -16.82
CA SER A 195 17.32 5.73 -17.41
C SER A 195 17.71 6.88 -16.48
N LEU A 196 17.38 6.75 -15.18
CA LEU A 196 17.73 7.75 -14.17
C LEU A 196 19.25 7.91 -14.06
N GLU A 197 19.98 6.79 -14.03
CA GLU A 197 21.45 6.80 -14.03
C GLU A 197 22.02 7.44 -15.30
N LEU A 198 21.49 7.08 -16.47
CA LEU A 198 22.00 7.56 -17.76
C LEU A 198 21.74 9.07 -17.96
N TYR A 199 20.50 9.51 -17.79
CA TYR A 199 20.08 10.87 -18.16
C TYR A 199 20.22 11.89 -17.04
N LYS A 200 20.04 11.49 -15.78
CA LYS A 200 20.05 12.44 -14.64
C LYS A 200 21.37 12.41 -13.89
N PHE A 201 21.93 11.23 -13.66
CA PHE A 201 23.23 11.10 -12.98
C PHE A 201 24.43 11.04 -13.92
N LYS A 202 24.20 10.88 -15.24
CA LYS A 202 25.27 10.70 -16.25
C LYS A 202 26.23 9.56 -15.92
N ASN A 203 25.71 8.51 -15.27
CA ASN A 203 26.47 7.38 -14.77
C ASN A 203 26.20 6.13 -15.62
N MET A 204 26.88 6.04 -16.76
CA MET A 204 26.70 4.93 -17.71
C MET A 204 27.06 3.57 -17.11
N LYS A 205 28.09 3.52 -16.25
CA LYS A 205 28.54 2.27 -15.61
C LYS A 205 27.44 1.67 -14.74
N GLU A 206 26.78 2.49 -13.93
CA GLU A 206 25.68 2.04 -13.08
C GLU A 206 24.45 1.64 -13.91
N ALA A 207 24.12 2.41 -14.95
CA ALA A 207 23.03 2.06 -15.87
C ALA A 207 23.23 0.67 -16.51
N LEU A 208 24.44 0.38 -16.98
CA LEU A 208 24.82 -0.94 -17.50
C LEU A 208 24.75 -2.04 -16.43
N GLY A 209 25.14 -1.72 -15.19
CA GLY A 209 25.01 -2.63 -14.05
C GLY A 209 23.56 -3.05 -13.80
N ILE A 210 22.65 -2.07 -13.78
CA ILE A 210 21.20 -2.29 -13.58
C ILE A 210 20.61 -3.12 -14.73
N ILE A 211 20.96 -2.82 -15.98
CA ILE A 211 20.49 -3.59 -17.15
C ILE A 211 21.03 -5.02 -17.08
N SER A 212 22.29 -5.20 -16.69
CA SER A 212 22.89 -6.52 -16.53
C SER A 212 22.18 -7.34 -15.46
N GLU A 213 21.85 -6.72 -14.31
CA GLU A 213 21.05 -7.33 -13.26
C GLU A 213 19.67 -7.76 -13.77
N CYS A 214 18.99 -6.89 -14.51
CA CYS A 214 17.68 -7.19 -15.11
C CYS A 214 17.73 -8.41 -16.05
N MET A 215 18.81 -8.55 -16.82
CA MET A 215 18.99 -9.65 -17.77
C MET A 215 19.22 -11.01 -17.10
N VAL A 216 19.67 -11.05 -15.84
CA VAL A 216 19.84 -12.28 -15.06
C VAL A 216 18.49 -12.79 -14.54
N ASN A 217 17.52 -11.91 -14.36
CA ASN A 217 16.18 -12.28 -13.88
C ASN A 217 15.29 -12.75 -15.06
N ASN A 218 14.81 -14.00 -15.00
CA ASN A 218 14.05 -14.62 -16.09
C ASN A 218 12.74 -13.91 -16.44
N HIS A 219 12.09 -13.25 -15.48
CA HIS A 219 10.86 -12.50 -15.72
C HIS A 219 11.17 -11.08 -16.20
N ALA A 220 12.11 -10.41 -15.55
CA ALA A 220 12.47 -9.03 -15.89
C ALA A 220 13.20 -8.89 -17.24
N LYS A 221 13.98 -9.92 -17.65
CA LYS A 221 14.81 -9.88 -18.87
C LYS A 221 14.02 -9.55 -20.14
N LEU A 222 12.74 -9.91 -20.20
CA LEU A 222 11.88 -9.65 -21.36
C LEU A 222 11.77 -8.15 -21.65
N HIS A 223 11.71 -7.34 -20.60
CA HIS A 223 11.69 -5.90 -20.72
C HIS A 223 13.08 -5.37 -21.09
N CYS A 224 14.15 -5.86 -20.48
CA CYS A 224 15.50 -5.28 -20.63
C CYS A 224 16.30 -5.76 -21.84
N LYS A 225 15.81 -6.75 -22.58
CA LYS A 225 16.54 -7.37 -23.70
C LYS A 225 16.96 -6.37 -24.77
N GLN A 226 16.10 -5.41 -25.09
CA GLN A 226 16.38 -4.39 -26.11
C GLN A 226 17.42 -3.37 -25.63
N LEU A 227 17.41 -3.02 -24.34
CA LEU A 227 18.29 -1.99 -23.77
C LEU A 227 19.76 -2.41 -23.69
N LYS A 228 20.05 -3.73 -23.64
CA LYS A 228 21.43 -4.23 -23.59
C LYS A 228 22.22 -3.90 -24.86
N TYR A 229 21.55 -3.90 -26.01
CA TYR A 229 22.18 -3.75 -27.32
C TYR A 229 22.11 -2.31 -27.84
N ASP A 230 21.17 -1.51 -27.34
CA ASP A 230 21.01 -0.13 -27.74
C ASP A 230 20.61 0.76 -26.55
N LEU A 231 21.62 1.30 -25.86
CA LEU A 231 21.41 2.28 -24.80
C LEU A 231 20.85 3.61 -25.31
N GLY A 232 20.97 3.89 -26.62
CA GLY A 232 20.38 5.08 -27.23
C GLY A 232 18.85 5.07 -27.20
N ASN A 233 18.25 3.88 -27.08
CA ASN A 233 16.80 3.69 -27.01
C ASN A 233 16.25 3.60 -25.57
N VAL A 234 17.08 3.81 -24.55
CA VAL A 234 16.57 3.92 -23.17
C VAL A 234 15.67 5.16 -23.11
N PRO A 235 14.37 5.05 -22.77
CA PRO A 235 13.51 6.22 -22.72
C PRO A 235 13.91 7.12 -21.53
N HIS A 236 13.53 8.39 -21.53
CA HIS A 236 13.77 9.28 -20.39
C HIS A 236 13.07 8.81 -19.10
N PRO A 237 13.57 9.17 -17.90
CA PRO A 237 12.95 8.73 -16.66
C PRO A 237 11.52 9.25 -16.53
N GLY A 238 10.62 8.40 -16.06
CA GLY A 238 9.17 8.61 -15.94
C GLY A 238 8.37 8.22 -17.19
N TYR A 239 9.03 7.88 -18.30
CA TYR A 239 8.35 7.60 -19.57
C TYR A 239 7.45 6.37 -19.53
N VAL A 240 7.88 5.30 -18.83
CA VAL A 240 7.13 4.03 -18.74
C VAL A 240 6.22 3.97 -17.51
N SER A 241 5.97 5.12 -16.86
CA SER A 241 5.16 5.21 -15.64
C SER A 241 3.75 4.65 -15.81
N LYS A 242 3.11 4.91 -16.94
CA LYS A 242 1.78 4.35 -17.25
C LYS A 242 1.82 2.82 -17.36
N ASP A 243 2.83 2.29 -18.03
CA ASP A 243 3.00 0.85 -18.24
C ASP A 243 3.24 0.13 -16.90
N ILE A 244 4.01 0.74 -16.00
CA ILE A 244 4.22 0.22 -14.63
C ILE A 244 2.92 0.18 -13.83
N MET A 245 2.07 1.22 -13.94
CA MET A 245 0.80 1.24 -13.20
C MET A 245 -0.16 0.14 -13.65
N ILE A 246 -0.20 -0.17 -14.95
CA ILE A 246 -1.08 -1.21 -15.52
C ILE A 246 -0.43 -2.60 -15.59
N TYR A 247 0.84 -2.74 -15.19
CA TYR A 247 1.60 -3.99 -15.27
C TYR A 247 0.87 -5.14 -14.57
N ARG A 248 0.79 -6.29 -15.27
CA ARG A 248 0.30 -7.59 -14.79
C ARG A 248 1.29 -8.66 -15.30
N GLU A 249 1.62 -9.63 -14.46
CA GLU A 249 2.46 -10.78 -14.86
C GLU A 249 1.65 -11.80 -15.69
#